data_AF-A0A521T0H3-F1
#
_entry.id   AF-A0A521T0H3-F1
#
_cell.length_a   1.000
_cell.length_b   1.000
_cell.length_c   1.000
_cell.angle_alpha   90.00
_cell.angle_beta   90.00
_cell.angle_gamma   90.00
#
_symmetry.space_group_name_H-M   'P 1'
#
loop_
_entity.id
_entity.type
_entity.pdbx_description
1 polymer ?
#
loop_
_entity_poly.entity_id
_entity_poly.type
_entity_poly.pdbx_seq_one_letter_code
_entity_poly.pdbx_strand_id
1 'polypeptide(L)' 'MQKLTLSVEGAVVNRAKRYAAARGTSVSQLVQSLLHMVAGGAAPARVEPPVLARLKGSLKRADKGEYHAYLQKKYR' A
#
# COMPACT_ATOMS: atom_id res chain seq x y z
N MET A 1 -2.78 16.73 13.91
CA MET A 1 -1.81 16.66 12.79
C MET A 1 -1.15 18.02 12.64
N GLN A 2 0.16 18.07 12.39
CA GLN A 2 0.88 19.32 12.08
C GLN A 2 1.13 19.43 10.57
N LYS A 3 1.10 20.64 10.02
CA LYS A 3 1.28 20.91 8.59
C LYS A 3 2.74 21.30 8.32
N LEU A 4 3.38 20.58 7.40
CA LEU A 4 4.71 20.91 6.87
C LEU A 4 4.57 21.26 5.38
N THR A 5 5.17 22.38 4.96
CA THR A 5 5.24 22.78 3.55
C THR A 5 6.67 22.58 3.06
N LEU A 6 6.84 21.84 1.96
CA LEU A 6 8.14 21.56 1.36
C LEU A 6 8.20 22.16 -0.05
N SER A 7 9.28 22.85 -0.38
CA SER A 7 9.58 23.27 -1.74
C SER A 7 10.33 22.15 -2.45
N VAL A 8 9.79 21.69 -3.57
CA VAL A 8 10.35 20.58 -4.38
C VAL A 8 10.14 20.92 -5.85
N GLU A 9 11.04 20.43 -6.70
CA GLU A 9 10.92 20.63 -8.14
C GLU A 9 9.59 20.08 -8.69
N GLY A 10 8.95 20.83 -9.58
CA GLY A 10 7.66 20.44 -10.16
C GLY A 10 7.71 19.08 -10.87
N ALA A 11 8.83 18.76 -11.54
CA ALA A 11 9.05 17.47 -12.18
C ALA A 11 9.04 16.30 -11.16
N VAL A 12 9.54 16.52 -9.96
CA VAL A 12 9.51 15.53 -8.86
C VAL A 12 8.07 15.34 -8.38
N VAL A 13 7.33 16.43 -8.17
CA VAL A 13 5.91 16.36 -7.77
C VAL A 13 5.08 15.58 -8.78
N ASN A 14 5.28 15.81 -10.08
CA ASN A 14 4.55 15.10 -11.13
C ASN A 14 4.90 13.60 -11.19
N ARG A 15 6.17 13.24 -11.02
CA ARG A 15 6.58 11.82 -10.92
C ARG A 15 5.98 11.16 -9.68
N ALA A 16 6.01 11.82 -8.53
CA ALA A 16 5.44 11.31 -7.29
C ALA A 16 3.92 11.09 -7.39
N LYS A 17 3.18 12.04 -7.97
CA LYS A 17 1.72 11.91 -8.19
C LYS A 17 1.40 10.70 -9.08
N ARG A 18 2.12 10.52 -10.20
CA ARG A 18 1.93 9.35 -11.09
C ARG A 18 2.21 8.03 -10.36
N TYR A 19 3.31 7.99 -9.61
CA TYR A 19 3.68 6.82 -8.81
C TYR A 19 2.63 6.48 -7.76
N ALA A 20 2.11 7.49 -7.06
CA ALA A 20 1.10 7.33 -6.02
C ALA A 20 -0.23 6.82 -6.59
N ALA A 21 -0.68 7.39 -7.71
CA ALA A 21 -1.90 6.97 -8.41
C ALA A 21 -1.82 5.51 -8.86
N ALA A 22 -0.70 5.09 -9.46
CA ALA A 22 -0.48 3.71 -9.90
C ALA A 22 -0.51 2.68 -8.74
N ARG A 23 -0.30 3.12 -7.50
CA ARG A 23 -0.28 2.28 -6.29
C ARG A 23 -1.50 2.48 -5.39
N GLY A 24 -2.47 3.30 -5.80
CA GLY A 24 -3.66 3.60 -4.99
C GLY A 24 -3.33 4.30 -3.66
N THR A 25 -2.29 5.14 -3.63
CA THR A 25 -1.87 5.90 -2.44
C THR A 25 -1.77 7.40 -2.76
N SER A 26 -1.40 8.23 -1.79
CA SER A 26 -1.19 9.66 -1.96
C SER A 26 0.27 10.07 -1.75
N VAL A 27 0.67 11.19 -2.35
CA VAL A 27 2.02 11.75 -2.12
C VAL A 27 2.26 12.01 -0.64
N SER A 28 1.25 12.50 0.09
CA SER A 28 1.36 12.72 1.52
C SER A 28 1.61 11.42 2.30
N GLN A 29 0.94 10.32 1.96
CA GLN A 29 1.19 9.01 2.57
C GLN A 29 2.61 8.50 2.27
N LEU A 30 3.10 8.69 1.05
CA LEU A 30 4.47 8.32 0.67
C LEU A 30 5.51 9.11 1.49
N VAL A 31 5.35 10.43 1.57
CA VAL A 31 6.26 11.31 2.34
C VAL A 31 6.20 10.97 3.82
N GLN A 32 5.00 10.74 4.36
CA GLN A 32 4.84 10.33 5.75
C GLN A 32 5.55 9.00 6.04
N SER A 33 5.41 8.00 5.16
CA SER A 33 6.10 6.71 5.30
C SER A 33 7.61 6.86 5.23
N LEU A 34 8.11 7.72 4.34
CA LEU A 34 9.55 7.99 4.21
C LEU A 34 10.10 8.66 5.48
N LEU A 35 9.46 9.73 5.94
CA LEU A 35 9.86 10.45 7.16
C LEU A 35 9.85 9.53 8.37
N HIS A 36 8.88 8.61 8.46
CA HIS A 36 8.83 7.63 9.52
C HIS A 36 10.03 6.67 9.50
N MET A 37 10.39 6.17 8.31
CA MET A 37 11.54 5.29 8.12
C MET A 37 12.87 5.99 8.46
N VAL A 38 13.03 7.24 8.02
CA VAL A 38 14.24 8.05 8.30
C VAL A 38 14.37 8.37 9.80
N ALA A 39 13.26 8.58 10.48
CA ALA A 39 13.25 8.86 11.92
C ALA A 39 13.54 7.61 12.80
N GLY A 40 13.86 6.46 12.20
CA GLY A 40 14.04 5.20 12.93
C GLY A 40 12.74 4.67 13.55
N GLY A 41 11.59 5.19 13.12
CA GLY A 41 10.29 4.71 13.56
C GLY A 41 9.98 3.34 12.96
N ALA A 42 9.41 2.44 13.76
CA ALA A 42 8.89 1.17 13.25
C ALA A 42 7.75 1.45 12.26
N ALA A 43 7.95 1.11 10.98
CA ALA A 43 7.01 1.37 9.88
C ALA A 43 5.55 1.32 10.36
N PRO A 44 4.73 2.37 10.10
CA PRO A 44 3.39 2.44 10.67
C PRO A 44 2.67 1.15 10.35
N ALA A 45 2.23 0.44 11.39
CA ALA A 45 1.55 -0.83 11.24
C ALA A 45 0.48 -0.64 10.17
N ARG A 46 0.61 -1.40 9.07
CA ARG A 46 -0.34 -1.33 7.96
C ARG A 46 -1.69 -1.68 8.56
N VAL A 47 -2.54 -0.67 8.78
CA VAL A 47 -3.84 -0.87 9.40
C VAL A 47 -4.60 -1.81 8.47
N GLU A 48 -4.78 -3.05 8.92
CA GLU A 48 -5.43 -4.09 8.14
C GLU A 48 -6.84 -3.59 7.84
N PRO A 49 -7.24 -3.43 6.56
CA PRO A 49 -8.56 -2.94 6.22
C PRO A 49 -9.62 -3.77 6.94
N PRO A 50 -10.70 -3.17 7.48
CA PRO A 50 -11.65 -3.89 8.34
C PRO A 50 -12.28 -5.11 7.65
N VAL A 51 -12.42 -5.06 6.33
CA VAL A 51 -12.88 -6.20 5.52
C VAL A 51 -11.85 -7.33 5.52
N LEU A 52 -10.56 -7.03 5.34
CA LEU A 52 -9.49 -8.03 5.38
C LEU A 52 -9.38 -8.67 6.77
N ALA A 53 -9.46 -7.87 7.83
CA ALA A 53 -9.47 -8.39 9.20
C ALA A 53 -10.63 -9.37 9.44
N ARG A 54 -11.82 -9.10 8.89
CA ARG A 54 -12.99 -9.98 8.98
C ARG A 54 -12.86 -11.26 8.14
N LEU A 55 -12.20 -11.18 6.99
CA LEU A 55 -12.03 -12.32 6.07
C LEU A 55 -10.85 -13.22 6.47
N LYS A 56 -9.92 -12.72 7.30
CA LYS A 56 -8.77 -13.48 7.79
C LYS A 56 -9.23 -14.72 8.55
N GLY A 57 -8.80 -15.89 8.08
CA GLY A 57 -9.19 -17.18 8.67
C GLY A 57 -10.57 -17.71 8.24
N SER A 58 -11.31 -17.01 7.37
CA SER A 58 -12.59 -17.51 6.84
C SER A 58 -12.43 -18.74 5.95
N LEU A 59 -11.29 -18.86 5.26
CA LEU A 59 -10.97 -19.96 4.35
C LEU A 59 -10.22 -21.08 5.09
N LYS A 60 -10.94 -21.87 5.89
CA LYS A 60 -10.36 -22.94 6.73
C LYS A 60 -9.96 -24.22 5.97
N ARG A 61 -10.53 -24.43 4.78
CA ARG A 61 -10.33 -25.64 3.95
C ARG A 61 -9.87 -25.32 2.52
N ALA A 62 -9.42 -24.09 2.29
CA ALA A 62 -8.95 -23.71 0.97
C ALA A 62 -7.56 -24.27 0.73
N ASP A 63 -7.38 -24.92 -0.42
CA ASP A 63 -6.08 -25.34 -0.89
C ASP A 63 -5.44 -24.24 -1.76
N LYS A 64 -4.16 -23.97 -1.54
CA LYS A 64 -3.42 -22.98 -2.32
C LYS A 64 -3.22 -23.43 -3.76
N GLY A 65 -2.98 -24.73 -3.99
CA GLY A 65 -2.76 -25.31 -5.30
C GLY A 65 -4.00 -25.16 -6.20
N GLU A 66 -5.18 -25.47 -5.67
CA GLU A 66 -6.46 -25.25 -6.35
C GLU A 66 -6.66 -23.79 -6.76
N TYR A 67 -6.33 -22.85 -5.86
CA TYR A 67 -6.42 -21.42 -6.16
C TYR A 67 -5.45 -21.00 -7.28
N HIS A 68 -4.21 -21.50 -7.24
CA HIS A 68 -3.22 -21.24 -8.30
C HIS A 68 -3.67 -21.80 -9.66
N ALA A 69 -4.22 -23.03 -9.68
CA ALA A 69 -4.74 -23.65 -10.90
C ALA A 69 -5.93 -22.86 -11.47
N TYR A 70 -6.84 -22.39 -10.62
CA TYR A 70 -7.95 -21.52 -11.02
C TYR A 70 -7.43 -20.21 -11.65
N LEU A 71 -6.45 -19.55 -11.03
CA LEU A 71 -5.89 -18.30 -11.56
C LEU A 71 -5.24 -18.51 -12.93
N GLN A 72 -4.48 -19.59 -13.12
CA GLN A 72 -3.89 -19.92 -14.41
C GLN A 72 -4.94 -20.12 -15.50
N LYS A 73 -6.07 -20.74 -15.18
CA LYS A 73 -7.19 -20.92 -16.13
C LYS A 73 -7.94 -19.61 -16.41
N LYS A 74 -8.07 -18.73 -15.43
CA LYS A 74 -8.85 -17.48 -15.56
C LYS A 74 -8.15 -16.41 -16.42
N TYR A 75 -6.82 -16.37 -16.36
CA TYR A 75 -6.00 -15.33 -16.99
C TYR A 75 -5.19 -15.83 -18.20
N ARG A 76 -5.41 -17.08 -18.63
CA ARG A 76 -5.03 -17.58 -19.96
C ARG A 76 -6.25 -17.53 -20.87
#